data_AF-A0A7W1NAZ2-F1
#
_entry.id   AF-A0A7W1NAZ2-F1
#
_cell.length_a   1.000
_cell.length_b   1.000
_cell.length_c   1.000
_cell.angle_alpha   90.00
_cell.angle_beta   90.00
_cell.angle_gamma   90.00
#
_symmetry.space_group_name_H-M   'P 1'
#
loop_
_entity.id
_entity.type
_entity.pdbx_description
1 polymer ?
#
loop_
_entity_poly.entity_id
_entity_poly.type
_entity_poly.pdbx_seq_one_letter_code
_entity_poly.pdbx_strand_id
1 'polypeptide(L)'
;MRQVPWAQLAVLACCAVQCRRLPIEWIKHTPFERFGWIALAIWLLPLVLRPWSRDPRPIAMWPSYVGLALVFIGTVGQLNAVIYVGAAFAAAALIPPSWRWLVWLACAASWWTAFGYLLKSQSTTVVATLRIVVATIGAAVVVLPLCRAVRPLPTTAEVPT
;
A
#
# COMPACT_ATOMS: atom_id res chain seq x y z
N MET A 1 15.85 -6.34 -19.54
CA MET A 1 15.72 -6.55 -18.08
C MET A 1 15.18 -5.26 -17.47
N ARG A 2 14.05 -5.27 -16.74
CA ARG A 2 13.58 -4.06 -16.03
C ARG A 2 14.58 -3.76 -14.91
N GLN A 3 15.15 -2.55 -14.89
CA GLN A 3 15.98 -2.13 -13.77
C GLN A 3 15.13 -2.13 -12.51
N VAL A 4 15.54 -2.93 -11.53
CA VAL A 4 14.92 -2.93 -10.20
C VAL A 4 15.20 -1.55 -9.59
N PRO A 5 14.17 -0.83 -9.09
CA PRO A 5 14.39 0.52 -8.58
C PRO A 5 14.99 0.49 -7.17
N TRP A 6 16.28 0.15 -7.08
CA TRP A 6 17.01 -0.03 -5.83
C TRP A 6 16.90 1.15 -4.87
N ALA A 7 16.95 2.38 -5.40
CA ALA A 7 16.79 3.59 -4.59
C ALA A 7 15.41 3.65 -3.90
N GLN A 8 14.33 3.29 -4.62
CA GLN A 8 12.97 3.31 -4.07
C GLN A 8 12.79 2.19 -3.03
N LEU A 9 13.41 1.03 -3.27
CA LEU A 9 13.42 -0.08 -2.30
C LEU A 9 14.22 0.28 -1.04
N ALA A 10 15.34 0.97 -1.17
CA ALA A 10 16.12 1.46 -0.03
C ALA A 10 15.32 2.48 0.79
N VAL A 11 14.63 3.43 0.13
CA VAL A 11 13.74 4.37 0.81
C VAL A 11 12.60 3.64 1.52
N LEU A 12 11.94 2.70 0.85
CA LEU A 12 10.87 1.90 1.45
C LEU A 12 11.37 1.11 2.67
N ALA A 13 12.53 0.47 2.58
CA ALA A 13 13.14 -0.26 3.69
C ALA A 13 13.44 0.68 4.87
N CYS A 14 14.00 1.86 4.59
CA CYS A 14 14.25 2.89 5.61
C CYS A 14 12.94 3.33 6.29
N CYS A 15 11.89 3.63 5.51
CA CYS A 15 10.57 3.98 6.04
C CYS A 15 9.95 2.83 6.85
N ALA A 16 10.08 1.59 6.39
CA ALA A 16 9.54 0.41 7.08
C ALA A 16 10.21 0.19 8.45
N VAL A 17 11.52 0.45 8.58
CA VAL A 17 12.23 0.39 9.87
C VAL A 17 11.65 1.40 10.86
N GLN A 18 11.28 2.60 10.41
CA GLN A 18 10.64 3.59 11.27
C GLN A 18 9.22 3.18 11.69
N CYS A 19 8.55 2.32 10.92
CA CYS A 19 7.26 1.73 11.26
C CYS A 19 7.34 0.54 12.23
N ARG A 20 8.51 0.18 12.80
CA ARG A 20 8.66 -0.97 13.72
C ARG A 20 7.76 -0.96 14.97
N ARG A 21 7.22 0.21 15.34
CA ARG A 21 6.26 0.34 16.45
C ARG A 21 4.84 -0.08 16.07
N LEU A 22 4.50 -0.08 14.78
CA LEU A 22 3.16 -0.42 14.27
C LEU A 22 2.66 -1.79 14.76
N PRO A 23 3.44 -2.90 14.71
CA PRO A 23 2.96 -4.19 15.21
C PRO A 23 2.74 -4.19 16.72
N ILE A 24 3.56 -3.44 17.46
CA ILE A 24 3.41 -3.29 18.91
C ILE A 24 2.09 -2.56 19.20
N GLU A 25 1.75 -1.53 18.42
CA GLU A 25 0.47 -0.84 18.58
C GLU A 25 -0.73 -1.74 18.28
N TRP A 26 -0.65 -2.56 17.24
CA TRP A 26 -1.71 -3.52 16.92
C TRP A 26 -1.97 -4.56 18.02
N ILE A 27 -0.92 -4.96 18.74
CA ILE A 27 -1.02 -5.97 19.80
C ILE A 27 -1.45 -5.34 21.12
N LYS A 28 -0.86 -4.19 21.48
CA LYS A 28 -1.00 -3.61 22.83
C LYS A 28 -2.19 -2.69 23.00
N HIS A 29 -2.56 -1.91 21.99
CA HIS A 29 -3.29 -0.67 22.25
C HIS A 29 -4.81 -0.73 22.15
N THR A 30 -5.44 -1.75 21.54
CA THR A 30 -6.90 -1.96 21.65
C THR A 30 -7.38 -3.21 20.88
N PRO A 31 -8.50 -3.85 21.28
CA PRO A 31 -9.10 -4.95 20.52
C PRO A 31 -9.50 -4.55 19.08
N PHE A 32 -9.70 -3.25 18.82
CA PHE A 32 -9.99 -2.69 17.49
C PHE A 32 -8.82 -2.81 16.50
N GLU A 33 -7.59 -2.94 17.00
CA GLU A 33 -6.38 -2.89 16.17
C GLU A 33 -5.87 -4.27 15.74
N ARG A 34 -6.44 -5.35 16.29
CA ARG A 34 -5.96 -6.74 16.08
C ARG A 34 -5.98 -7.18 14.61
N PHE A 35 -6.82 -6.55 13.78
CA PHE A 35 -6.95 -6.85 12.35
C PHE A 35 -6.20 -5.88 11.43
N GLY A 36 -5.47 -4.90 11.99
CA GLY A 36 -4.70 -3.92 11.20
C GLY A 36 -3.66 -4.56 10.28
N TRP A 37 -3.02 -5.64 10.72
CA TRP A 37 -2.04 -6.39 9.92
C TRP A 37 -2.67 -7.07 8.69
N ILE A 38 -3.92 -7.54 8.80
CA ILE A 38 -4.66 -8.14 7.66
C ILE A 38 -4.94 -7.06 6.62
N ALA A 39 -5.43 -5.90 7.07
CA ALA A 39 -5.66 -4.76 6.19
C ALA A 39 -4.37 -4.30 5.50
N LEU A 40 -3.24 -4.27 6.22
CA LEU A 40 -1.93 -3.98 5.62
C LEU A 40 -1.56 -5.03 4.57
N ALA A 41 -1.69 -6.32 4.87
CA ALA A 41 -1.36 -7.40 3.94
C ALA A 41 -2.17 -7.32 2.65
N ILE A 42 -3.49 -7.07 2.75
CA ILE A 42 -4.37 -6.85 1.59
C ILE A 42 -3.93 -5.59 0.81
N TRP A 43 -3.65 -4.50 1.53
CA TRP A 43 -3.24 -3.24 0.91
C TRP A 43 -1.90 -3.35 0.17
N LEU A 44 -0.96 -4.17 0.65
CA LEU A 44 0.35 -4.42 0.01
C LEU A 44 0.26 -5.32 -1.24
N LEU A 45 -0.86 -6.00 -1.47
CA LEU A 45 -1.03 -6.95 -2.58
C LEU A 45 -0.64 -6.40 -3.96
N PRO A 46 -0.98 -5.15 -4.36
CA PRO A 46 -0.57 -4.60 -5.65
C PRO A 46 0.96 -4.52 -5.82
N LEU A 47 1.70 -4.28 -4.73
CA LEU A 47 3.17 -4.21 -4.74
C LEU A 47 3.78 -5.57 -5.01
N VAL A 48 3.23 -6.60 -4.37
CA VAL A 48 3.65 -7.98 -4.59
C VAL A 48 3.32 -8.39 -6.02
N LEU A 49 2.15 -8.03 -6.54
CA LEU A 49 1.71 -8.44 -7.88
C LEU A 49 2.34 -7.64 -9.04
N ARG A 50 2.89 -6.46 -8.77
CA ARG A 50 3.45 -5.54 -9.79
C ARG A 50 4.54 -6.15 -10.68
N PRO A 51 5.49 -6.96 -10.19
CA PRO A 51 6.56 -7.55 -11.02
C PRO A 51 6.03 -8.41 -12.16
N TRP A 52 4.86 -9.05 -11.99
CA TRP A 52 4.22 -9.86 -13.04
C TRP A 52 3.40 -9.03 -14.04
N SER A 53 3.19 -7.73 -13.79
CA SER A 53 2.43 -6.86 -14.69
C SER A 53 3.29 -6.32 -15.84
N ARG A 54 2.73 -6.33 -17.05
CA ARG A 54 3.32 -5.75 -18.26
C ARG A 54 3.15 -4.23 -18.39
N ASP A 55 2.59 -3.52 -17.41
CA ASP A 55 2.34 -2.07 -17.52
C ASP A 55 3.65 -1.30 -17.79
N PRO A 56 3.80 -0.64 -18.96
CA PRO A 56 5.03 0.01 -19.40
C PRO A 56 5.27 1.38 -18.76
N ARG A 57 4.29 1.91 -17.99
CA ARG A 57 4.40 3.26 -17.43
C ARG A 57 5.61 3.39 -16.50
N PRO A 58 6.34 4.52 -16.59
CA PRO A 58 7.48 4.77 -15.73
C PRO A 58 7.04 4.94 -14.28
N ILE A 59 7.91 4.52 -13.38
CA ILE A 59 7.71 4.70 -11.94
C ILE A 59 8.29 6.08 -11.57
N ALA A 60 7.48 6.91 -10.90
CA ALA A 60 7.93 8.24 -10.49
C ALA A 60 8.73 8.18 -9.19
N MET A 61 9.81 8.97 -9.08
CA MET A 61 10.67 9.00 -7.90
C MET A 61 10.18 9.97 -6.82
N TRP A 62 9.42 11.00 -7.20
CA TRP A 62 8.94 12.03 -6.28
C TRP A 62 8.17 11.50 -5.06
N PRO A 63 7.33 10.43 -5.13
CA PRO A 63 6.64 9.93 -3.94
C PRO A 63 7.60 9.32 -2.91
N SER A 64 8.75 8.78 -3.34
CA SER A 64 9.79 8.31 -2.42
C SER A 64 10.38 9.46 -1.61
N TYR A 65 10.66 10.60 -2.26
CA TYR A 65 11.20 11.78 -1.57
C TYR A 65 10.19 12.37 -0.58
N VAL A 66 8.93 12.45 -0.99
CA VAL A 66 7.83 12.88 -0.08
C VAL A 66 7.70 11.92 1.09
N GLY A 67 7.72 10.61 0.83
CA GLY A 67 7.65 9.59 1.88
C GLY A 67 8.80 9.69 2.88
N LEU A 68 10.04 9.87 2.39
CA LEU A 68 11.23 10.04 3.21
C LEU A 68 11.15 11.33 4.06
N ALA A 69 10.75 12.45 3.45
CA ALA A 69 10.59 13.72 4.16
C ALA A 69 9.53 13.62 5.27
N LEU A 70 8.38 13.00 4.99
CA LEU A 70 7.33 12.78 5.99
C LEU A 70 7.80 11.86 7.12
N VAL A 71 8.48 10.76 6.82
CA VAL A 71 9.05 9.89 7.85
C VAL A 71 10.07 10.64 8.71
N PHE A 72 10.92 11.47 8.11
CA PHE A 72 11.88 12.30 8.85
C PHE A 72 11.17 13.29 9.78
N ILE A 73 10.22 14.07 9.27
CA ILE A 73 9.42 15.02 10.06
C ILE A 73 8.68 14.30 11.18
N GLY A 74 8.04 13.16 10.88
CA GLY A 74 7.32 12.34 11.85
C GLY A 74 8.24 11.75 12.91
N THR A 75 9.49 11.41 12.57
CA THR A 75 10.48 10.90 13.53
C THR A 75 10.94 12.00 14.48
N VAL A 76 11.27 13.20 13.96
CA VAL A 76 11.69 14.35 14.76
C VAL A 76 10.55 14.80 15.70
N GLY A 77 9.32 14.85 15.20
CA GLY A 77 8.14 15.23 15.98
C GLY A 77 7.52 14.11 16.80
N GLN A 78 8.03 12.88 16.73
CA GLN A 78 7.43 11.67 17.32
C GLN A 78 5.95 11.44 16.93
N LEU A 79 5.57 11.84 15.72
CA LEU A 79 4.21 11.72 15.18
C LEU A 79 4.06 10.44 14.35
N ASN A 80 3.64 9.34 14.99
CA ASN A 80 3.47 8.04 14.33
C ASN A 80 2.56 8.10 13.09
N ALA A 81 1.47 8.89 13.14
CA ALA A 81 0.58 9.07 12.01
C ALA A 81 1.31 9.61 10.76
N VAL A 82 2.20 10.59 10.94
CA VAL A 82 3.00 11.17 9.85
C VAL A 82 4.00 10.15 9.30
N ILE A 83 4.60 9.33 10.18
CA ILE A 83 5.49 8.23 9.77
C ILE A 83 4.72 7.22 8.90
N TYR A 84 3.49 6.85 9.26
CA TYR A 84 2.67 5.90 8.50
C TYR A 84 2.23 6.46 7.14
N VAL A 85 1.89 7.74 7.08
CA VAL A 85 1.65 8.45 5.81
C VAL A 85 2.90 8.38 4.94
N GLY A 86 4.06 8.73 5.49
CA GLY A 86 5.33 8.70 4.77
C GLY A 86 5.68 7.31 4.23
N ALA A 87 5.49 6.26 5.04
CA ALA A 87 5.68 4.87 4.60
C ALA A 87 4.71 4.46 3.49
N ALA A 88 3.44 4.90 3.56
CA ALA A 88 2.47 4.67 2.50
C ALA A 88 2.91 5.34 1.18
N PHE A 89 3.40 6.58 1.23
CA PHE A 89 3.97 7.27 0.07
C PHE A 89 5.22 6.57 -0.50
N ALA A 90 6.12 6.09 0.36
CA ALA A 90 7.30 5.35 -0.05
C ALA A 90 6.94 4.03 -0.75
N ALA A 91 5.97 3.30 -0.23
CA ALA A 91 5.43 2.09 -0.85
C ALA A 91 4.73 2.43 -2.18
N ALA A 92 4.01 3.54 -2.23
CA ALA A 92 3.32 4.00 -3.41
C ALA A 92 4.26 4.44 -4.53
N ALA A 93 5.49 4.82 -4.20
CA ALA A 93 6.51 5.09 -5.18
C ALA A 93 6.90 3.89 -6.04
N LEU A 94 6.47 2.66 -5.73
CA LEU A 94 6.71 1.47 -6.55
C LEU A 94 5.62 1.21 -7.61
N ILE A 95 4.56 2.02 -7.61
CA ILE A 95 3.44 1.92 -8.54
C ILE A 95 3.44 3.18 -9.42
N PRO A 96 3.26 3.06 -10.75
CA PRO A 96 3.17 4.22 -11.62
C PRO A 96 2.04 5.18 -11.18
N PRO A 97 2.30 6.49 -11.10
CA PRO A 97 1.31 7.45 -10.68
C PRO A 97 0.10 7.45 -11.62
N SER A 98 -1.09 7.44 -11.05
CA SER A 98 -2.38 7.48 -11.75
C SER A 98 -3.48 7.90 -10.79
N TRP A 99 -4.70 8.16 -11.26
CA TRP A 99 -5.82 8.40 -10.34
C TRP A 99 -6.10 7.20 -9.43
N ARG A 100 -5.88 5.97 -9.91
CA ARG A 100 -6.04 4.72 -9.15
C ARG A 100 -5.03 4.62 -8.01
N TRP A 101 -3.83 5.11 -8.26
CA TRP A 101 -2.77 5.24 -7.26
C TRP A 101 -3.21 6.15 -6.10
N LEU A 102 -3.86 7.28 -6.38
CA LEU A 102 -4.39 8.17 -5.34
C LEU A 102 -5.45 7.47 -4.48
N VAL A 103 -6.38 6.75 -5.11
CA VAL A 103 -7.42 5.98 -4.39
C VAL A 103 -6.79 4.92 -3.51
N TRP A 104 -5.85 4.14 -4.03
CA TRP A 104 -5.15 3.11 -3.26
C TRP A 104 -4.31 3.71 -2.11
N LEU A 105 -3.63 4.83 -2.34
CA LEU A 105 -2.90 5.55 -1.30
C LEU A 105 -3.84 6.08 -0.20
N ALA A 106 -4.99 6.63 -0.56
CA ALA A 106 -6.01 7.05 0.41
C ALA A 106 -6.53 5.87 1.25
N CYS A 107 -6.67 4.69 0.65
CA CYS A 107 -7.02 3.46 1.37
C CYS A 107 -5.94 2.96 2.34
N ALA A 108 -4.73 3.52 2.34
CA ALA A 108 -3.70 3.18 3.33
C ALA A 108 -4.14 3.51 4.77
N ALA A 109 -5.07 4.46 4.94
CA ALA A 109 -5.66 4.77 6.23
C ALA A 109 -6.32 3.54 6.90
N SER A 110 -6.74 2.53 6.13
CA SER A 110 -7.39 1.32 6.65
C SER A 110 -6.54 0.49 7.61
N TRP A 111 -5.20 0.57 7.53
CA TRP A 111 -4.31 -0.17 8.43
C TRP A 111 -3.66 0.71 9.52
N TRP A 112 -4.01 2.01 9.57
CA TRP A 112 -3.52 2.93 10.58
C TRP A 112 -4.29 2.79 11.89
N THR A 113 -3.62 3.02 13.02
CA THR A 113 -4.24 3.03 14.34
C THR A 113 -5.23 4.18 14.53
N ALA A 114 -5.01 5.31 13.85
CA ALA A 114 -5.95 6.43 13.83
C ALA A 114 -7.34 6.05 13.30
N PHE A 115 -7.46 5.08 12.39
CA PHE A 115 -8.74 4.65 11.85
C PHE A 115 -9.64 4.00 12.91
N GLY A 116 -9.04 3.20 13.81
CA GLY A 116 -9.77 2.59 14.92
C GLY A 116 -10.24 3.65 15.92
N TYR A 117 -9.40 4.64 16.19
CA TYR A 117 -9.73 5.75 17.09
C TYR A 117 -10.90 6.60 16.58
N LEU A 118 -10.94 6.90 15.28
CA LEU A 118 -12.05 7.65 14.66
C LEU A 118 -13.39 6.91 14.76
N LEU A 119 -13.36 5.57 14.79
CA LEU A 119 -14.53 4.71 14.87
C LEU A 119 -14.74 4.11 16.27
N LYS A 120 -14.17 4.71 17.32
CA LYS A 120 -14.22 4.17 18.69
C LYS A 120 -15.62 3.93 19.26
N SER A 121 -16.64 4.59 18.71
CA SER A 121 -18.05 4.40 19.10
C SER A 121 -18.71 3.17 18.46
N GLN A 122 -18.06 2.55 17.47
CA GLN A 122 -18.58 1.39 16.76
C GLN A 122 -18.11 0.08 17.40
N SER A 123 -18.79 -1.02 17.08
CA SER A 123 -18.35 -2.35 17.54
C SER A 123 -17.02 -2.75 16.87
N THR A 124 -16.21 -3.54 17.56
CA THR A 124 -14.92 -4.06 17.06
C THR A 124 -15.08 -4.77 15.71
N THR A 125 -16.18 -5.49 15.52
CA THR A 125 -16.51 -6.21 14.28
C THR A 125 -16.77 -5.25 13.12
N VAL A 126 -17.49 -4.16 13.35
CA VAL A 126 -17.76 -3.14 12.33
C VAL A 126 -16.46 -2.45 11.90
N VAL A 127 -15.62 -2.05 12.86
CA VAL A 127 -14.31 -1.43 12.55
C VAL A 127 -13.44 -2.37 11.74
N ALA A 128 -13.33 -3.64 12.15
CA ALA A 128 -12.54 -4.65 11.42
C ALA A 128 -13.06 -4.87 9.99
N THR A 129 -14.38 -4.97 9.83
CA THR A 129 -15.02 -5.15 8.52
C THR A 129 -14.74 -3.95 7.62
N LEU A 130 -14.91 -2.72 8.12
CA LEU A 130 -14.62 -1.51 7.36
C LEU A 130 -13.15 -1.43 6.93
N ARG A 131 -12.20 -1.79 7.80
CA ARG A 131 -10.77 -1.84 7.44
C ARG A 131 -10.52 -2.79 6.28
N ILE A 132 -11.04 -4.01 6.36
CA ILE A 132 -10.86 -5.02 5.31
C ILE A 132 -11.53 -4.57 4.01
N VAL A 133 -12.74 -4.01 4.07
CA VAL A 133 -13.45 -3.50 2.89
C VAL A 133 -12.66 -2.38 2.23
N VAL A 134 -12.19 -1.38 2.99
CA VAL A 134 -11.40 -0.26 2.44
C VAL A 134 -10.07 -0.75 1.86
N ALA A 135 -9.36 -1.64 2.55
CA ALA A 135 -8.12 -2.23 2.04
C ALA A 135 -8.36 -3.02 0.74
N THR A 136 -9.44 -3.80 0.69
CA THR A 136 -9.84 -4.59 -0.49
C THR A 136 -10.19 -3.70 -1.67
N ILE A 137 -10.96 -2.63 -1.45
CA ILE A 137 -11.30 -1.65 -2.49
C ILE A 137 -10.02 -1.03 -3.05
N GLY A 138 -9.12 -0.54 -2.17
CA GLY A 138 -7.85 0.03 -2.59
C GLY A 138 -7.02 -0.96 -3.42
N ALA A 139 -6.87 -2.19 -2.94
CA ALA A 139 -6.10 -3.22 -3.64
C ALA A 139 -6.73 -3.59 -4.99
N ALA A 140 -8.05 -3.81 -5.03
CA ALA A 140 -8.77 -4.20 -6.25
C ALA A 140 -8.70 -3.14 -7.34
N VAL A 141 -8.76 -1.85 -6.97
CA VAL A 141 -8.65 -0.72 -7.91
C VAL A 141 -7.33 -0.77 -8.69
N VAL A 142 -6.24 -1.24 -8.08
CA VAL A 142 -4.94 -1.37 -8.74
C VAL A 142 -4.74 -2.77 -9.35
N VAL A 143 -5.14 -3.83 -8.66
CA VAL A 143 -4.89 -5.22 -9.08
C VAL A 143 -5.73 -5.63 -10.28
N LEU A 144 -7.02 -5.29 -10.35
CA LEU A 144 -7.89 -5.72 -11.45
C LEU A 144 -7.36 -5.29 -12.84
N PRO A 145 -6.89 -4.05 -13.03
CA PRO A 145 -6.21 -3.64 -14.26
C PRO A 145 -4.89 -4.39 -14.52
N LEU A 146 -4.09 -4.66 -13.47
CA LEU A 146 -2.83 -5.39 -13.61
C LEU A 146 -3.10 -6.82 -14.10
N CYS A 147 -4.10 -7.51 -13.55
CA CYS A 147 -4.50 -8.85 -13.97
C CYS A 147 -5.01 -8.89 -15.43
N ARG A 148 -5.73 -7.84 -15.88
CA ARG A 148 -6.17 -7.74 -17.28
C ARG A 148 -4.99 -7.62 -18.26
N ALA A 149 -3.90 -6.97 -17.84
CA ALA A 149 -2.69 -6.81 -18.67
C ALA A 149 -1.84 -8.09 -18.79
N VAL A 150 -2.11 -9.13 -18.00
CA VAL A 150 -1.35 -10.40 -18.02
C VAL A 150 -1.89 -11.38 -19.07
N ARG A 151 -3.11 -11.21 -19.59
CA ARG A 151 -3.71 -12.15 -20.54
C ARG A 151 -2.79 -12.39 -21.76
N PRO A 152 -2.47 -13.65 -22.10
CA PRO A 152 -1.69 -13.97 -23.29
C PRO A 152 -2.46 -13.53 -24.54
N LEU A 153 -1.73 -13.03 -25.56
CA LEU A 153 -2.30 -12.82 -26.88
C LEU A 153 -2.87 -14.16 -27.37
N PRO A 154 -4.07 -14.19 -27.98
CA PRO A 154 -4.55 -15.40 -28.63
C PRO A 154 -3.47 -15.85 -29.61
N THR A 155 -2.92 -17.04 -29.39
CA THR A 155 -2.09 -17.73 -30.37
C THR A 155 -2.93 -17.77 -31.63
N THR A 156 -2.48 -17.06 -32.67
CA THR A 156 -3.09 -17.08 -33.99
C THR A 156 -3.20 -18.54 -34.38
N ALA A 157 -4.42 -19.08 -34.27
CA ALA A 157 -4.73 -20.41 -34.71
C ALA A 157 -4.36 -20.50 -36.19
N GLU A 158 -3.64 -21.57 -36.49
CA GLU A 158 -3.14 -21.96 -37.79
C GLU A 158 -4.19 -21.70 -38.86
N VAL A 159 -3.79 -21.04 -39.94
CA VAL A 159 -4.57 -20.97 -41.18
C VAL A 159 -4.61 -22.40 -41.73
N PRO A 160 -5.77 -23.08 -41.79
CA PRO A 160 -5.86 -24.34 -42.49
C PRO A 160 -5.64 -24.08 -43.98
N THR A 161 -4.61 -24.71 -44.54
CA THR A 161 -4.27 -24.72 -45.98
C THR A 161 -5.25 -25.56 -46.78
#